data_AF-A0A453J343-F1
#
_entry.id   AF-A0A453J343-F1
#
_cell.length_a   1.000
_cell.length_b   1.000
_cell.length_c   1.000
_cell.angle_alpha   90.00
_cell.angle_beta   90.00
_cell.angle_gamma   90.00
#
_symmetry.space_group_name_H-M   'P 1'
#
loop_
_entity.id
_entity.type
_entity.pdbx_description
1 polymer ?
#
loop_
_entity_poly.entity_id
_entity_poly.type
_entity_poly.pdbx_seq_one_letter_code
_entity_poly.pdbx_strand_id
1 'polypeptide(L)'
;LSFQEWTQQMRDMLEARKRGDLAFRDKDFKTAIECYTQFVDVGTMVSPTVYARRSLCHLMCDQPDAALRDAMQAQCVCPDWPTAFYMQAVALSKLDMQSDAKDMLSEASQLEEKKQKNSR
;
A
#
# COMPACT_ATOMS: atom_id res chain seq x y z
N LEU A 1 22.56 10.67 14.58
CA LEU A 1 22.52 10.71 13.11
C LEU A 1 23.00 12.08 12.65
N SER A 2 24.08 12.14 11.89
CA SER A 2 24.55 13.36 11.24
C SER A 2 23.66 13.71 10.04
N PHE A 3 23.73 14.97 9.58
CA PHE A 3 23.03 15.38 8.36
C PHE A 3 23.44 14.53 7.16
N GLN A 4 24.73 14.18 7.05
CA GLN A 4 25.23 13.32 5.97
C GLN A 4 24.61 11.92 6.01
N GLU A 5 24.56 11.29 7.19
CA GLU A 5 23.92 9.98 7.38
C GLU A 5 22.42 10.03 7.04
N TRP A 6 21.72 11.07 7.48
CA TRP A 6 20.30 11.27 7.15
C TRP A 6 20.07 11.39 5.64
N THR A 7 20.88 12.19 4.94
CA THR A 7 20.75 12.31 3.48
C THR A 7 21.08 11.01 2.75
N GLN A 8 21.99 10.19 3.28
CA GLN A 8 22.31 8.88 2.71
C GLN A 8 21.14 7.92 2.88
N GLN A 9 20.57 7.82 4.08
CA GLN A 9 19.38 7.00 4.34
C GLN A 9 18.21 7.40 3.44
N MET A 10 18.01 8.71 3.24
CA MET A 10 16.98 9.22 2.34
C MET A 10 17.22 8.78 0.88
N ARG A 11 18.47 8.86 0.39
CA ARG A 11 18.81 8.39 -0.96
C ARG A 11 18.57 6.90 -1.12
N ASP A 12 19.04 6.09 -0.18
CA ASP A 12 18.93 4.63 -0.24
C ASP A 12 17.46 4.18 -0.21
N MET A 13 16.64 4.84 0.62
CA MET A 13 15.20 4.66 0.64
C MET A 13 14.57 4.97 -0.73
N LEU A 14 14.85 6.13 -1.32
CA LEU A 14 14.25 6.52 -2.59
C LEU A 14 14.67 5.59 -3.74
N GLU A 15 15.92 5.12 -3.74
CA GLU A 15 16.38 4.11 -4.69
C GLU A 15 15.72 2.75 -4.45
N ALA A 16 15.47 2.36 -3.19
CA ALA A 16 14.69 1.15 -2.89
C ALA A 16 13.27 1.23 -3.45
N ARG A 17 12.58 2.37 -3.27
CA ARG A 17 11.26 2.59 -3.89
C ARG A 17 11.32 2.48 -5.41
N LYS A 18 12.31 3.11 -6.04
CA LYS A 18 12.48 3.08 -7.50
C LYS A 18 12.71 1.67 -8.02
N ARG A 19 13.58 0.87 -7.36
CA ARG A 19 13.76 -0.56 -7.69
C ARG A 19 12.47 -1.35 -7.51
N GLY A 20 11.73 -1.09 -6.43
CA GLY A 20 10.42 -1.70 -6.19
C GLY A 20 9.42 -1.39 -7.29
N ASP A 21 9.38 -0.13 -7.75
CA ASP A 21 8.49 0.31 -8.84
C ASP A 21 8.83 -0.36 -10.18
N LEU A 22 10.11 -0.57 -10.47
CA LEU A 22 10.56 -1.31 -11.66
C LEU A 22 10.14 -2.78 -11.56
N ALA A 23 10.44 -3.45 -10.45
CA ALA A 23 10.08 -4.85 -10.22
C ALA A 23 8.55 -5.06 -10.25
N PHE A 24 7.78 -4.14 -9.67
CA PHE A 24 6.32 -4.15 -9.70
C PHE A 24 5.79 -4.11 -11.13
N ARG A 25 6.32 -3.20 -11.96
CA ARG A 25 5.92 -3.09 -13.38
C ARG A 25 6.28 -4.35 -14.17
N ASP A 26 7.43 -4.93 -13.86
CA ASP A 26 7.93 -6.14 -14.51
C ASP A 26 7.27 -7.43 -13.95
N LYS A 27 6.31 -7.27 -13.02
CA LYS A 27 5.56 -8.33 -12.33
C LYS A 27 6.44 -9.28 -11.50
N ASP A 28 7.65 -8.86 -11.18
CA ASP A 28 8.47 -9.52 -10.17
C ASP A 28 8.03 -9.08 -8.77
N PHE A 29 6.91 -9.65 -8.34
CA PHE A 29 6.24 -9.25 -7.10
C PHE A 29 7.07 -9.55 -5.85
N LYS A 30 7.92 -10.58 -5.87
CA LYS A 30 8.78 -10.92 -4.73
C LYS A 30 9.87 -9.87 -4.55
N THR A 31 10.58 -9.52 -5.63
CA THR A 31 11.58 -8.45 -5.60
C THR A 31 10.94 -7.11 -5.25
N ALA A 32 9.73 -6.82 -5.76
CA ALA A 32 9.00 -5.62 -5.40
C ALA A 32 8.69 -5.55 -3.91
N ILE A 33 8.25 -6.65 -3.29
CA ILE A 33 8.00 -6.73 -1.83
C ILE A 33 9.26 -6.44 -1.04
N GLU A 34 10.39 -7.03 -1.40
CA GLU A 34 11.68 -6.81 -0.72
C GLU A 34 12.10 -5.34 -0.80
N CYS A 35 12.02 -4.74 -1.99
CA CYS A 35 12.37 -3.34 -2.20
C CYS A 35 11.45 -2.38 -1.44
N TYR A 36 10.14 -2.61 -1.45
CA TYR A 36 9.20 -1.79 -0.68
C TYR A 36 9.35 -1.99 0.83
N THR A 37 9.73 -3.19 1.28
CA THR A 37 10.07 -3.43 2.69
C THR A 37 11.29 -2.64 3.12
N GLN A 38 12.35 -2.62 2.31
CA GLN A 38 13.50 -1.74 2.57
C GLN A 38 13.08 -0.26 2.68
N PHE A 39 12.17 0.22 1.83
CA PHE A 39 11.66 1.59 1.93
C PHE A 39 10.93 1.83 3.26
N VAL A 40 10.03 0.92 3.65
CA VAL A 40 9.21 1.04 4.86
C VAL A 40 10.06 0.94 6.13
N ASP A 41 11.02 0.01 6.18
CA ASP A 41 11.84 -0.25 7.37
C ASP A 41 12.78 0.91 7.70
N VAL A 42 13.24 1.68 6.70
CA VAL A 42 14.03 2.89 6.95
C VAL A 42 13.18 3.97 7.62
N GLY A 43 11.86 4.01 7.37
CA GLY A 43 10.88 4.77 8.17
C GLY A 43 10.99 6.29 8.14
N THR A 44 11.95 6.87 7.41
CA THR A 44 12.13 8.33 7.30
C THR A 44 11.02 9.03 6.48
N MET A 45 10.37 8.31 5.57
CA MET A 45 9.22 8.80 4.80
C MET A 45 8.12 7.74 4.77
N VAL A 46 6.88 8.22 4.73
CA VAL A 46 5.71 7.37 4.64
C VAL A 46 5.00 7.63 3.30
N SER A 47 4.64 6.57 2.59
CA SER A 47 3.97 6.69 1.29
C SER A 47 2.80 5.71 1.17
N PRO A 48 1.55 6.21 1.00
CA PRO A 48 0.39 5.32 0.87
C PRO A 48 0.47 4.47 -0.40
N THR A 49 1.06 5.00 -1.48
CA THR A 49 1.27 4.28 -2.73
C THR A 49 2.25 3.11 -2.57
N VAL A 50 3.29 3.24 -1.74
CA VAL A 50 4.23 2.14 -1.48
C VAL A 50 3.52 1.01 -0.75
N TYR A 51 2.74 1.32 0.29
CA TYR A 51 1.93 0.33 0.99
C TYR A 51 0.91 -0.34 0.06
N ALA A 52 0.18 0.42 -0.75
CA ALA A 52 -0.76 -0.14 -1.70
C ALA A 52 -0.07 -1.06 -2.72
N ARG A 53 1.05 -0.65 -3.31
CA ARG A 53 1.77 -1.51 -4.27
C ARG A 53 2.31 -2.78 -3.61
N ARG A 54 2.87 -2.68 -2.41
CA ARG A 54 3.36 -3.86 -1.66
C ARG A 54 2.21 -4.80 -1.25
N SER A 55 1.06 -4.25 -0.84
CA SER A 55 -0.16 -5.02 -0.59
C SER A 55 -0.62 -5.80 -1.82
N LEU A 56 -0.65 -5.15 -2.99
CA LEU A 56 -1.00 -5.84 -4.24
C LEU A 56 0.01 -6.95 -4.57
N CYS A 57 1.31 -6.72 -4.40
CA CYS A 57 2.31 -7.77 -4.57
C CYS A 57 2.06 -8.96 -3.64
N HIS A 58 1.72 -8.71 -2.38
CA HIS A 58 1.37 -9.76 -1.42
C HIS A 58 0.13 -10.54 -1.89
N LEU A 59 -0.93 -9.89 -2.40
CA LEU A 59 -2.09 -10.59 -2.98
C LEU A 59 -1.70 -11.47 -4.17
N MET A 60 -0.83 -10.98 -5.05
CA MET A 60 -0.33 -11.74 -6.21
C MET A 60 0.59 -12.90 -5.81
N CYS A 61 1.14 -12.87 -4.60
CA CYS A 61 1.96 -13.92 -4.01
C CYS A 61 1.17 -14.80 -3.02
N ASP A 62 -0.16 -14.68 -2.99
CA ASP A 62 -1.07 -15.41 -2.10
C ASP A 62 -0.76 -15.23 -0.60
N GLN A 63 -0.43 -13.99 -0.20
CA GLN A 63 -0.17 -13.59 1.18
C GLN A 63 -1.23 -12.57 1.65
N PRO A 64 -2.51 -12.97 1.78
CA PRO A 64 -3.61 -12.03 2.03
C PRO A 64 -3.52 -11.31 3.38
N ASP A 65 -2.98 -11.94 4.44
CA ASP A 65 -2.77 -11.26 5.73
C ASP A 65 -1.80 -10.08 5.63
N ALA A 66 -0.68 -10.27 4.91
CA ALA A 66 0.31 -9.22 4.70
C ALA A 66 -0.28 -8.10 3.83
N ALA A 67 -1.05 -8.47 2.80
CA ALA A 67 -1.75 -7.52 1.97
C ALA A 67 -2.75 -6.66 2.76
N LEU A 68 -3.51 -7.26 3.67
CA LEU A 68 -4.48 -6.55 4.50
C LEU A 68 -3.78 -5.51 5.39
N ARG A 69 -2.69 -5.91 6.07
CA ARG A 69 -1.92 -4.98 6.92
C ARG A 69 -1.43 -3.76 6.14
N ASP A 70 -0.87 -3.97 4.96
CA ASP A 70 -0.41 -2.87 4.12
C ASP A 70 -1.57 -1.99 3.61
N ALA A 71 -2.70 -2.58 3.23
CA ALA A 71 -3.88 -1.81 2.79
C ALA A 71 -4.46 -0.96 3.94
N MET A 72 -4.43 -1.45 5.18
CA MET A 72 -4.77 -0.68 6.37
C MET A 72 -3.77 0.45 6.62
N GLN A 73 -2.46 0.21 6.47
CA GLN A 73 -1.47 1.28 6.56
C GLN A 73 -1.67 2.35 5.49
N ALA A 74 -1.99 1.96 4.25
CA ALA A 74 -2.33 2.90 3.18
C ALA A 74 -3.54 3.78 3.54
N GLN A 75 -4.58 3.19 4.15
CA GLN A 75 -5.75 3.92 4.67
C GLN A 75 -5.36 4.88 5.80
N CYS A 76 -4.55 4.45 6.78
CA CYS A 76 -4.10 5.32 7.86
C CYS A 76 -3.36 6.56 7.35
N VAL A 77 -2.58 6.40 6.28
CA VAL A 77 -1.82 7.51 5.67
C VAL A 77 -2.69 8.38 4.77
N CYS A 78 -3.68 7.80 4.09
CA CYS A 78 -4.61 8.54 3.22
C CYS A 78 -6.05 8.05 3.45
N PRO A 79 -6.76 8.61 4.46
CA PRO A 79 -8.09 8.13 4.86
C PRO A 79 -9.17 8.33 3.78
N ASP A 80 -9.03 9.34 2.93
CA ASP A 80 -9.97 9.64 1.85
C ASP A 80 -9.58 8.98 0.52
N TRP A 81 -8.84 7.86 0.57
CA TRP A 81 -8.41 7.12 -0.62
C TRP A 81 -9.19 5.81 -0.78
N PRO A 82 -10.24 5.78 -1.63
CA PRO A 82 -11.08 4.61 -1.85
C PRO A 82 -10.29 3.33 -2.20
N THR A 83 -9.20 3.48 -2.94
CA THR A 83 -8.33 2.36 -3.33
C THR A 83 -7.81 1.57 -2.13
N ALA A 84 -7.50 2.23 -1.00
CA ALA A 84 -7.07 1.52 0.20
C ALA A 84 -8.15 0.57 0.73
N PHE A 85 -9.41 1.02 0.76
CA PHE A 85 -10.56 0.21 1.18
C PHE A 85 -10.86 -0.93 0.20
N TYR A 86 -10.81 -0.67 -1.11
CA TYR A 86 -10.97 -1.72 -2.12
C TYR A 86 -9.93 -2.84 -1.93
N MET A 87 -8.70 -2.48 -1.61
CA MET A 87 -7.64 -3.47 -1.38
C MET A 87 -7.83 -4.26 -0.09
N GLN A 88 -8.32 -3.62 0.98
CA GLN A 88 -8.73 -4.34 2.19
C GLN A 88 -9.85 -5.34 1.88
N ALA A 89 -10.87 -4.95 1.10
CA ALA A 89 -11.95 -5.85 0.71
C ALA A 89 -11.45 -7.10 -0.04
N VAL A 90 -10.52 -6.92 -0.99
CA VAL A 90 -9.93 -8.05 -1.72
C VAL A 90 -9.15 -8.98 -0.79
N ALA A 91 -8.35 -8.41 0.12
CA ALA A 91 -7.58 -9.19 1.09
C ALA A 91 -8.50 -9.96 2.07
N LEU A 92 -9.51 -9.29 2.63
CA LEU A 92 -10.51 -9.88 3.53
C LEU A 92 -11.30 -11.00 2.86
N SER A 93 -11.69 -10.83 1.59
CA SER A 93 -12.39 -11.87 0.85
C SER A 93 -11.52 -13.12 0.64
N LYS A 94 -10.21 -12.94 0.39
CA LYS A 94 -9.23 -14.05 0.35
C LYS A 94 -9.02 -14.73 1.71
N LEU A 95 -9.28 -14.03 2.81
CA LEU A 95 -9.27 -14.56 4.19
C LEU A 95 -10.62 -15.15 4.63
N ASP A 96 -11.59 -15.25 3.71
CA ASP A 96 -12.96 -15.69 3.97
C ASP A 96 -13.76 -14.81 4.95
N MET A 97 -13.32 -13.56 5.15
CA MET A 97 -13.97 -12.56 5.99
C MET A 97 -14.99 -11.75 5.17
N GLN A 98 -16.03 -12.43 4.65
CA GLN A 98 -16.93 -11.85 3.64
C GLN A 98 -17.79 -10.69 4.15
N SER A 99 -18.09 -10.63 5.46
CA SER A 99 -18.82 -9.49 6.05
C SER A 99 -17.96 -8.24 5.99
N ASP A 100 -16.76 -8.32 6.54
CA ASP A 100 -15.83 -7.19 6.60
C ASP A 100 -15.43 -6.71 5.20
N ALA A 101 -15.28 -7.64 4.24
CA ALA A 101 -15.03 -7.29 2.85
C ALA A 101 -16.14 -6.42 2.25
N LYS A 102 -17.42 -6.72 2.53
CA LYS A 102 -18.56 -5.93 2.06
C LYS A 102 -18.59 -4.54 2.71
N ASP A 103 -18.26 -4.47 3.99
CA ASP A 103 -18.19 -3.20 4.71
C ASP A 103 -17.13 -2.29 4.09
N MET A 104 -15.95 -2.83 3.77
CA MET A 104 -14.89 -2.06 3.09
C MET A 104 -15.29 -1.61 1.68
N LEU A 105 -16.03 -2.42 0.91
CA LEU A 105 -16.58 -2.00 -0.39
C LEU A 105 -17.59 -0.86 -0.26
N SER A 106 -18.43 -0.90 0.78
CA SER A 106 -19.40 0.16 1.08
C SER A 106 -18.69 1.48 1.41
N GLU A 107 -17.68 1.43 2.29
CA GLU A 107 -16.87 2.61 2.64
C GLU A 107 -16.17 3.21 1.41
N ALA A 108 -15.56 2.37 0.58
CA ALA A 108 -14.91 2.81 -0.65
C ALA A 108 -15.89 3.56 -1.59
N SER A 109 -17.08 2.99 -1.78
CA SER A 109 -18.13 3.57 -2.64
C SER A 109 -18.61 4.93 -2.10
N GLN A 110 -18.84 5.03 -0.79
CA GLN A 110 -19.24 6.28 -0.14
C GLN A 110 -18.18 7.39 -0.31
N LEU A 111 -16.89 7.05 -0.22
CA LEU A 111 -15.80 8.00 -0.45
C LEU A 111 -15.76 8.50 -1.89
N GLU A 112 -15.97 7.63 -2.88
CA GLU A 112 -16.04 8.03 -4.29
C GLU A 112 -17.22 8.97 -4.57
N GLU A 113 -18.39 8.67 -4.01
CA GLU A 113 -19.57 9.54 -4.13
C GLU A 113 -19.33 10.93 -3.52
N LYS A 114 -18.73 10.99 -2.32
CA LYS A 114 -18.37 12.25 -1.66
C LYS A 114 -17.40 13.05 -2.53
N LYS A 115 -16.38 12.39 -3.09
CA LYS A 115 -15.40 13.02 -3.98
C LYS A 115 -16.05 13.57 -5.25
N GLN A 116 -16.98 12.83 -5.86
CA GLN A 116 -17.68 13.28 -7.05
C GLN A 116 -18.56 14.50 -6.79
N LYS A 117 -19.27 14.54 -5.65
CA LYS A 117 -20.09 15.67 -5.23
C LYS A 117 -19.24 16.93 -4.99
N ASN A 118 -18.07 16.80 -4.39
CA ASN A 118 -17.16 17.91 -4.12
C ASN A 118 -16.46 18.46 -5.38
N SER A 119 -16.48 17.70 -6.49
CA SER A 119 -15.88 18.10 -7.77
C SER A 119 -16.86 18.77 -8.75
N ARG A 120 -18.13 18.90 -8.36
CA ARG A 120 -19.19 19.58 -9.12
C ARG A 120 -19.51 20.92 -8.50
#